data_AF-A0A5D2Y112-F1
#
_entry.id   AF-A0A5D2Y112-F1
#
_cell.length_a   1.000
_cell.length_b   1.000
_cell.length_c   1.000
_cell.angle_alpha   90.00
_cell.angle_beta   90.00
_cell.angle_gamma   90.00
#
_symmetry.space_group_name_H-M   'P 1'
#
loop_
_entity.id
_entity.type
_entity.pdbx_description
1 polymer ?
#
loop_
_entity_poly.entity_id
_entity_poly.type
_entity_poly.pdbx_seq_one_letter_code
_entity_poly.pdbx_strand_id
1 'polypeptide(L)'
;MGKPGLLDLENHFAFYGAYHSNPINILIHTLFVWPIFFTSLILFYFTPAFYDLSQSGIFPSGINHALVLNYGSAFSIFLGLFYVVLDKKAGSLAALLCLACWVGASFIAAKLGYSLAWKVVLVSQLLCWTGQFLGHGIFEKRAPALLDNLVQALLMAPFFVLLECNLSF
;
A
#
# COMPACT_ATOMS: atom_id res chain seq x y z
N MET A 1 -0.60 29.58 12.44
CA MET A 1 -0.32 28.24 11.88
C MET A 1 -1.37 27.98 10.80
N GLY A 2 -0.95 27.73 9.56
CA GLY A 2 -1.86 27.43 8.46
C GLY A 2 -2.58 26.10 8.68
N LYS A 3 -3.76 25.92 8.07
CA LYS A 3 -4.44 24.63 8.10
C LYS A 3 -3.50 23.57 7.48
N PRO A 4 -3.33 22.39 8.10
CA PRO A 4 -2.53 21.32 7.52
C PRO A 4 -3.05 20.99 6.12
N GLY A 5 -2.18 21.07 5.13
CA GLY A 5 -2.48 20.68 3.75
C GLY A 5 -2.26 19.19 3.53
N LEU A 6 -2.79 18.65 2.43
CA LEU A 6 -2.57 17.25 2.02
C LEU A 6 -1.09 16.87 1.79
N LEU A 7 -0.22 17.88 1.63
CA LEU A 7 1.21 17.73 1.39
C LEU A 7 2.06 18.03 2.64
N ASP A 8 1.42 18.21 3.79
CA ASP A 8 2.10 18.52 5.04
C ASP A 8 2.55 17.24 5.74
N LEU A 9 3.73 16.74 5.33
CA LEU A 9 4.25 15.46 5.80
C LEU A 9 4.47 15.44 7.32
N GLU A 10 4.95 16.53 7.91
CA GLU A 10 5.20 16.62 9.35
C GLU A 10 3.90 16.46 10.15
N ASN A 11 2.84 17.16 9.76
CA ASN A 11 1.54 17.01 10.41
C ASN A 11 0.94 15.62 10.20
N HIS A 12 1.10 15.03 9.03
CA HIS A 12 0.67 13.67 8.77
C HIS A 12 1.42 12.66 9.65
N PHE A 13 2.74 12.81 9.80
CA PHE A 13 3.57 11.93 10.62
C PHE A 13 3.30 12.13 12.13
N ALA A 14 3.10 13.36 12.58
CA ALA A 14 2.70 13.66 13.95
C ALA A 14 1.33 13.04 14.29
N PHE A 15 0.36 13.12 13.36
CA PHE A 15 -0.92 12.43 13.49
C PHE A 15 -0.73 10.91 13.57
N TYR A 16 0.14 10.31 12.74
CA TYR A 16 0.44 8.89 12.82
C TYR A 16 1.05 8.48 14.16
N GLY A 17 2.08 9.19 14.62
CA GLY A 17 2.76 8.91 15.90
C GLY A 17 1.82 9.06 17.09
N ALA A 18 0.81 9.94 17.00
CA ALA A 18 -0.21 10.04 18.03
C ALA A 18 -1.02 8.75 18.19
N TYR A 19 -1.15 7.89 17.16
CA TYR A 19 -1.91 6.62 17.19
C TYR A 19 -1.05 5.36 17.37
N HIS A 20 0.27 5.46 17.17
CA HIS A 20 1.18 4.32 17.12
C HIS A 20 2.38 4.59 18.03
N SER A 21 2.22 4.31 19.32
CA SER A 21 3.25 4.53 20.35
C SER A 21 3.78 3.23 20.93
N ASN A 22 3.01 2.14 20.82
CA ASN A 22 3.39 0.84 21.32
C ASN A 22 4.24 0.10 20.27
N PRO A 23 5.45 -0.38 20.62
CA PRO A 23 6.34 -1.03 19.66
C PRO A 23 5.77 -2.31 19.04
N ILE A 24 4.88 -3.02 19.75
CA ILE A 24 4.22 -4.21 19.22
C ILE A 24 3.19 -3.82 18.15
N ASN A 25 2.43 -2.75 18.40
CA ASN A 25 1.50 -2.23 17.40
C ASN A 25 2.24 -1.72 16.15
N ILE A 26 3.33 -0.99 16.34
CA ILE A 26 4.20 -0.55 15.25
C ILE A 26 4.70 -1.75 14.44
N LEU A 27 5.18 -2.82 15.10
CA LEU A 27 5.61 -4.04 14.41
C LEU A 27 4.47 -4.71 13.61
N ILE A 28 3.28 -4.82 14.20
CA ILE A 28 2.09 -5.35 13.53
C ILE A 28 1.78 -4.53 12.27
N HIS A 29 1.83 -3.21 12.37
CA HIS A 29 1.61 -2.32 11.23
C HIS A 29 2.66 -2.50 10.16
N THR A 30 3.93 -2.51 10.54
CA THR A 30 5.07 -2.73 9.65
C THR A 30 4.94 -4.06 8.88
N LEU A 31 4.50 -5.12 9.55
CA LEU A 31 4.35 -6.44 8.93
C LEU A 31 3.14 -6.53 7.99
N PHE A 32 2.02 -5.87 8.28
CA PHE A 32 0.75 -6.13 7.61
C PHE A 32 0.28 -5.05 6.63
N VAL A 33 0.76 -3.81 6.72
CA VAL A 33 0.33 -2.74 5.81
C VAL A 33 0.74 -3.03 4.36
N TRP A 34 1.98 -3.45 4.11
CA TRP A 34 2.45 -3.76 2.75
C TRP A 34 1.75 -4.99 2.14
N PRO A 35 1.51 -6.09 2.87
CA PRO A 35 0.66 -7.18 2.40
C PRO A 35 -0.79 -6.77 2.08
N ILE A 36 -1.40 -5.87 2.86
CA ILE A 36 -2.73 -5.32 2.54
C ILE A 36 -2.68 -4.59 1.19
N PHE A 37 -1.69 -3.72 1.00
CA PHE A 37 -1.51 -3.01 -0.27
C PHE A 37 -1.30 -4.00 -1.43
N PHE A 38 -0.35 -4.92 -1.29
CA PHE A 38 0.00 -5.90 -2.33
C PHE A 38 -1.18 -6.78 -2.75
N THR A 39 -1.91 -7.33 -1.78
CA THR A 39 -3.05 -8.22 -2.10
C THR A 39 -4.25 -7.46 -2.66
N SER A 40 -4.41 -6.17 -2.33
CA SER A 40 -5.39 -5.31 -3.02
C SER A 40 -5.06 -5.17 -4.51
N LEU A 41 -3.78 -5.05 -4.86
CA LEU A 41 -3.34 -4.99 -6.27
C LEU A 41 -3.60 -6.30 -7.03
N ILE A 42 -3.50 -7.46 -6.36
CA ILE A 42 -3.88 -8.75 -6.95
C ILE A 42 -5.36 -8.73 -7.34
N LEU A 43 -6.24 -8.18 -6.50
CA LEU A 43 -7.65 -8.06 -6.83
C LEU A 43 -7.89 -7.05 -7.95
N PHE A 44 -7.21 -5.89 -7.90
CA PHE A 44 -7.31 -4.86 -8.94
C PHE A 44 -6.79 -5.32 -10.30
N TYR A 45 -5.93 -6.34 -10.36
CA TYR A 45 -5.52 -6.94 -11.61
C TYR A 45 -6.70 -7.34 -12.52
N PHE A 46 -7.79 -7.84 -11.92
CA PHE A 46 -8.97 -8.33 -12.64
C PHE A 46 -9.96 -7.22 -13.02
N THR A 47 -9.61 -5.95 -12.81
CA THR A 47 -10.40 -4.82 -13.32
C THR A 47 -10.12 -4.59 -14.80
N PRO A 48 -11.02 -3.91 -15.54
CA PRO A 48 -10.81 -3.62 -16.96
C PRO A 48 -9.47 -2.92 -17.19
N ALA A 49 -8.70 -3.41 -18.17
CA ALA A 49 -7.46 -2.79 -18.60
C ALA A 49 -7.75 -1.55 -19.46
N PHE A 50 -7.04 -0.46 -19.17
CA PHE A 50 -6.95 0.72 -20.03
C PHE A 50 -6.04 0.44 -21.24
N TYR A 51 -4.96 -0.33 -21.01
CA TYR A 51 -3.98 -0.68 -22.03
C TYR A 51 -3.24 -1.96 -21.66
N ASP A 52 -3.00 -2.83 -22.63
CA ASP A 52 -2.23 -4.06 -22.45
C ASP A 52 -0.78 -3.83 -22.92
N LEU A 53 0.18 -3.91 -21.99
CA LEU A 53 1.59 -3.65 -22.31
C LEU A 53 2.19 -4.72 -23.21
N SER A 54 1.57 -5.90 -23.33
CA SER A 54 1.99 -6.92 -24.30
C SER A 54 1.96 -6.41 -25.75
N GLN A 55 1.10 -5.45 -26.05
CA GLN A 55 0.96 -4.84 -27.37
C GLN A 55 2.07 -3.82 -27.68
N SER A 56 2.84 -3.40 -26.68
CA SER A 56 3.89 -2.38 -26.86
C SER A 56 5.15 -2.89 -27.58
N GLY A 57 5.40 -4.20 -27.56
CA GLY A 57 6.64 -4.80 -28.07
C GLY A 57 7.91 -4.44 -27.28
N ILE A 58 7.78 -3.72 -26.15
CA ILE A 58 8.92 -3.22 -25.36
C ILE A 58 9.53 -4.32 -24.49
N PHE A 59 8.70 -5.24 -23.96
CA PHE A 59 9.17 -6.30 -23.06
C PHE A 59 9.23 -7.67 -23.75
N PRO A 60 10.12 -8.58 -23.30
CA PRO A 60 10.15 -9.97 -23.76
C PRO A 60 8.75 -10.61 -23.63
N SER A 61 8.35 -11.41 -24.62
CA SER A 61 7.00 -12.00 -24.72
C SER A 61 6.53 -12.73 -23.45
N GLY A 62 7.44 -13.34 -22.70
CA GLY A 62 7.11 -14.03 -21.44
C GLY A 62 6.75 -13.11 -20.24
N ILE A 63 7.18 -11.85 -20.26
CA ILE A 63 6.91 -10.85 -19.20
C ILE A 63 5.62 -10.07 -19.51
N ASN A 64 5.32 -9.93 -20.80
CA ASN A 64 4.42 -8.90 -21.30
C ASN A 64 2.93 -9.22 -21.07
N HIS A 65 2.54 -10.50 -21.07
CA HIS A 65 1.12 -10.89 -20.92
C HIS A 65 0.56 -10.67 -19.51
N ALA A 66 1.41 -10.51 -18.50
CA ALA A 66 0.97 -10.29 -17.13
C ALA A 66 0.87 -8.81 -16.76
N LEU A 67 1.41 -7.88 -17.57
CA LEU A 67 1.44 -6.46 -17.22
C LEU A 67 0.37 -5.70 -18.00
N VAL A 68 -0.66 -5.27 -17.29
CA VAL A 68 -1.75 -4.45 -17.83
C VAL A 68 -1.84 -3.13 -17.10
N LEU A 69 -2.03 -2.04 -17.84
CA LEU A 69 -2.38 -0.76 -17.26
C LEU A 69 -3.87 -0.79 -16.92
N ASN A 70 -4.18 -0.90 -15.64
CA ASN A 70 -5.53 -0.93 -15.07
C ASN A 70 -5.59 -0.08 -13.80
N TYR A 71 -6.67 -0.19 -13.03
CA TYR A 71 -6.82 0.55 -11.77
C TYR A 71 -5.72 0.24 -10.74
N GLY A 72 -5.17 -0.98 -10.73
CA GLY A 72 -4.04 -1.33 -9.87
C GLY A 72 -2.77 -0.56 -10.25
N SER A 73 -2.45 -0.50 -11.54
CA SER A 73 -1.31 0.29 -12.03
C SER A 73 -1.49 1.79 -11.76
N ALA A 74 -2.69 2.33 -11.99
CA ALA A 74 -2.99 3.74 -11.79
C ALA A 74 -2.88 4.11 -10.30
N PHE A 75 -3.38 3.24 -9.41
CA PHE A 75 -3.28 3.43 -7.98
C PHE A 75 -1.83 3.40 -7.48
N SER A 76 -1.02 2.44 -7.93
CA SER A 76 0.40 2.37 -7.57
C SER A 76 1.21 3.56 -8.08
N ILE A 77 0.96 4.01 -9.32
CA ILE A 77 1.62 5.20 -9.89
C ILE A 77 1.21 6.46 -9.12
N PHE A 78 -0.10 6.63 -8.86
CA PHE A 78 -0.62 7.75 -8.10
C PHE A 78 0.01 7.83 -6.71
N LEU A 79 -0.02 6.73 -5.95
CA LEU A 79 0.60 6.68 -4.61
C LEU A 79 2.10 6.94 -4.66
N GLY A 80 2.82 6.34 -5.62
CA GLY A 80 4.25 6.57 -5.77
C GLY A 80 4.57 8.04 -6.03
N LEU A 81 3.86 8.69 -6.96
CA LEU A 81 4.04 10.12 -7.24
C LEU A 81 3.67 10.98 -6.02
N PHE A 82 2.57 10.64 -5.34
CA PHE A 82 2.14 11.32 -4.12
C PHE A 82 3.23 11.28 -3.04
N TYR A 83 3.87 10.14 -2.82
CA TYR A 83 4.96 10.01 -1.86
C TYR A 83 6.22 10.79 -2.27
N VAL A 84 6.58 10.77 -3.56
CA VAL A 84 7.71 11.57 -4.08
C VAL A 84 7.49 13.07 -3.88
N VAL A 85 6.24 13.55 -4.00
CA VAL A 85 5.89 14.95 -3.72
C VAL A 85 6.01 15.27 -2.22
N LEU A 86 5.66 14.33 -1.34
CA LEU A 86 5.77 14.50 0.11
C LEU A 86 7.22 14.55 0.60
N ASP A 87 8.06 13.62 0.14
CA ASP A 87 9.51 13.63 0.39
C ASP A 87 10.24 12.97 -0.77
N LYS A 88 11.22 13.65 -1.36
CA LYS A 88 11.90 13.15 -2.56
C LYS A 88 12.68 11.87 -2.32
N LYS A 89 13.30 11.70 -1.14
CA LYS A 89 14.21 10.57 -0.87
C LYS A 89 13.42 9.33 -0.45
N ALA A 90 12.66 9.43 0.63
CA ALA A 90 11.82 8.35 1.13
C ALA A 90 10.70 8.04 0.12
N GLY A 91 10.12 9.06 -0.50
CA GLY A 91 9.07 8.90 -1.49
C GLY A 91 9.53 8.19 -2.76
N SER A 92 10.78 8.39 -3.21
CA SER A 92 11.32 7.64 -4.35
C SER A 92 11.45 6.14 -4.03
N LEU A 93 11.87 5.79 -2.82
CA LEU A 93 11.89 4.40 -2.37
C LEU A 93 10.47 3.82 -2.27
N ALA A 94 9.53 4.57 -1.70
CA ALA A 94 8.13 4.18 -1.61
C ALA A 94 7.52 3.96 -3.00
N ALA A 95 7.80 4.84 -3.97
CA ALA A 95 7.35 4.72 -5.34
C ALA A 95 7.90 3.45 -6.01
N LEU A 96 9.19 3.15 -5.83
CA LEU A 96 9.79 1.91 -6.32
C LEU A 96 9.09 0.69 -5.74
N LEU A 97 8.80 0.68 -4.44
CA LEU A 97 8.07 -0.41 -3.79
C LEU A 97 6.63 -0.54 -4.30
N CYS A 98 5.91 0.58 -4.48
CA CYS A 98 4.56 0.56 -5.04
C CYS A 98 4.52 -0.05 -6.44
N LEU A 99 5.50 0.28 -7.29
CA LEU A 99 5.64 -0.29 -8.63
C LEU A 99 6.05 -1.77 -8.57
N ALA A 100 7.00 -2.14 -7.72
CA ALA A 100 7.40 -3.54 -7.52
C ALA A 100 6.24 -4.40 -7.04
N CYS A 101 5.42 -3.89 -6.11
CA CYS A 101 4.20 -4.54 -5.65
C CYS A 101 3.20 -4.71 -6.79
N TRP A 102 2.98 -3.71 -7.64
CA TRP A 102 2.08 -3.83 -8.78
C TRP A 102 2.55 -4.89 -9.78
N VAL A 103 3.83 -4.86 -10.15
CA VAL A 103 4.43 -5.86 -11.05
C VAL A 103 4.27 -7.26 -10.46
N GLY A 104 4.71 -7.47 -9.21
CA GLY A 104 4.62 -8.77 -8.55
C GLY A 104 3.17 -9.26 -8.39
N ALA A 105 2.26 -8.38 -7.99
CA ALA A 105 0.84 -8.70 -7.85
C ALA A 105 0.23 -9.11 -9.19
N SER A 106 0.61 -8.45 -10.28
CA SER A 106 0.09 -8.75 -11.62
C SER A 106 0.56 -10.14 -12.10
N PHE A 107 1.83 -10.50 -11.89
CA PHE A 107 2.34 -11.85 -12.18
C PHE A 107 1.64 -12.93 -11.36
N ILE A 108 1.44 -12.69 -10.06
CA ILE A 108 0.75 -13.65 -9.19
C ILE A 108 -0.72 -13.79 -9.61
N ALA A 109 -1.42 -12.68 -9.86
CA ALA A 109 -2.81 -12.67 -10.26
C ALA A 109 -3.02 -13.41 -11.60
N ALA A 110 -2.16 -13.15 -12.59
CA ALA A 110 -2.18 -13.83 -13.88
C ALA A 110 -2.01 -15.35 -13.72
N LYS A 111 -1.13 -15.79 -12.82
CA LYS A 111 -0.88 -17.22 -12.55
C LYS A 111 -2.03 -17.90 -11.80
N LEU A 112 -2.62 -17.23 -10.81
CA LEU A 112 -3.68 -17.81 -9.98
C LEU A 112 -5.03 -17.85 -10.72
N GLY A 113 -5.28 -16.89 -11.59
CA GLY A 113 -6.61 -16.63 -12.15
C GLY A 113 -7.61 -16.17 -11.09
N TYR A 114 -8.73 -15.60 -11.52
CA TYR A 114 -9.67 -14.93 -10.61
C TYR A 114 -10.18 -15.86 -9.49
N SER A 115 -10.62 -17.07 -9.86
CA SER A 115 -11.27 -18.04 -8.95
C SER A 115 -10.46 -18.37 -7.69
N LEU A 116 -9.14 -18.46 -7.81
CA LEU A 116 -8.25 -18.69 -6.67
C LEU A 116 -7.75 -17.37 -6.07
N ALA A 117 -7.43 -16.38 -6.91
CA ALA A 117 -6.86 -15.11 -6.47
C ALA A 117 -7.75 -14.40 -5.45
N TRP A 118 -9.08 -14.29 -5.68
CA TRP A 118 -9.96 -13.58 -4.75
C TRP A 118 -10.01 -14.25 -3.37
N LYS A 119 -9.88 -15.58 -3.29
CA LYS A 119 -9.85 -16.34 -2.03
C LYS A 119 -8.57 -16.07 -1.25
N VAL A 120 -7.43 -16.08 -1.95
CA VAL A 120 -6.13 -15.74 -1.37
C VAL A 120 -6.17 -14.31 -0.83
N VAL A 121 -6.65 -13.35 -1.64
CA VAL A 121 -6.80 -11.95 -1.22
C VAL A 121 -7.70 -11.84 0.00
N LEU A 122 -8.87 -12.49 0.01
CA LEU A 122 -9.81 -12.43 1.13
C LEU A 122 -9.16 -12.91 2.44
N VAL A 123 -8.51 -14.07 2.42
CA VAL A 123 -7.84 -14.61 3.60
C VAL A 123 -6.71 -13.68 4.08
N SER A 124 -5.88 -13.20 3.17
CA SER A 124 -4.80 -12.28 3.50
C SER A 124 -5.31 -10.96 4.09
N GLN A 125 -6.35 -10.36 3.48
CA GLN A 125 -6.96 -9.12 3.97
C GLN A 125 -7.56 -9.31 5.36
N LEU A 126 -8.34 -10.37 5.58
CA LEU A 126 -8.92 -10.66 6.89
C LEU A 126 -7.84 -10.83 7.96
N LEU A 127 -6.78 -11.59 7.68
CA LEU A 127 -5.69 -11.80 8.62
C LEU A 127 -4.97 -10.49 8.94
N CYS A 128 -4.58 -9.74 7.91
CA CYS A 128 -3.82 -8.51 8.07
C CYS A 128 -4.63 -7.44 8.81
N TRP A 129 -5.87 -7.18 8.39
CA TRP A 129 -6.75 -6.21 9.05
C TRP A 129 -7.08 -6.62 10.48
N THR A 130 -7.31 -7.91 10.75
CA THR A 130 -7.48 -8.39 12.13
C THR A 130 -6.26 -8.05 12.97
N GLY A 131 -5.05 -8.27 12.44
CA GLY A 131 -3.80 -7.85 13.08
C GLY A 131 -3.80 -6.35 13.43
N GLN A 132 -4.11 -5.49 12.46
CA GLN A 132 -4.16 -4.03 12.64
C GLN A 132 -5.16 -3.61 13.74
N PHE A 133 -6.37 -4.19 13.72
CA PHE A 133 -7.40 -3.88 14.72
C PHE A 133 -7.05 -4.39 16.12
N LEU A 134 -6.46 -5.58 16.24
CA LEU A 134 -5.95 -6.09 17.50
C LEU A 134 -4.78 -5.26 18.02
N GLY A 135 -3.91 -4.82 17.10
CA GLY A 135 -2.84 -3.84 17.33
C GLY A 135 -3.33 -2.63 18.11
N HIS A 136 -4.30 -1.92 17.53
CA HIS A 136 -4.91 -0.75 18.15
C HIS A 136 -5.72 -1.08 19.41
N GLY A 137 -6.56 -2.12 19.37
CA GLY A 137 -7.47 -2.43 20.48
C GLY A 137 -6.76 -2.94 21.74
N ILE A 138 -5.77 -3.82 21.59
CA ILE A 138 -5.09 -4.46 22.71
C ILE A 138 -3.90 -3.61 23.20
N PHE A 139 -3.04 -3.16 22.28
CA PHE A 139 -1.76 -2.56 22.65
C PHE A 139 -1.84 -1.04 22.80
N GLU A 140 -2.58 -0.36 21.93
CA GLU A 140 -2.78 1.10 22.02
C GLU A 140 -4.02 1.47 22.85
N LYS A 141 -4.94 0.51 23.09
CA LYS A 141 -6.21 0.70 23.81
C LYS A 141 -7.05 1.86 23.26
N ARG A 142 -7.04 2.02 21.94
CA ARG A 142 -7.70 3.12 21.22
C ARG A 142 -8.31 2.63 19.92
N ALA A 143 -9.23 3.43 19.38
CA ALA A 143 -9.71 3.26 18.02
C ALA A 143 -8.61 3.53 16.98
N PRO A 144 -8.60 2.81 15.85
CA PRO A 144 -7.68 3.05 14.75
C PRO A 144 -7.96 4.40 14.06
N ALA A 145 -6.90 5.05 13.57
CA ALA A 145 -6.97 6.37 12.94
C ALA A 145 -7.88 6.43 11.70
N LEU A 146 -8.13 5.29 11.06
CA LEU A 146 -9.03 5.18 9.91
C LEU A 146 -10.47 5.58 10.22
N LEU A 147 -10.90 5.51 11.48
CA LEU A 147 -12.24 5.94 11.90
C LEU A 147 -12.35 7.48 11.97
N ASP A 148 -11.22 8.18 12.12
CA ASP A 148 -11.18 9.64 12.18
C ASP A 148 -10.93 10.25 10.80
N ASN A 149 -10.05 9.64 9.99
CA ASN A 149 -9.78 10.06 8.63
C ASN A 149 -9.38 8.88 7.73
N LEU A 150 -10.39 8.23 7.13
CA LEU A 150 -10.20 7.05 6.27
C LEU A 150 -9.25 7.31 5.10
N VAL A 151 -9.43 8.44 4.40
CA VAL A 151 -8.64 8.76 3.20
C VAL A 151 -7.17 8.94 3.58
N GLN A 152 -6.88 9.73 4.60
CA GLN A 152 -5.50 9.93 5.07
C GLN A 152 -4.89 8.61 5.56
N ALA A 153 -5.64 7.81 6.33
CA ALA A 153 -5.14 6.54 6.86
C ALA A 153 -4.75 5.58 5.72
N LEU A 154 -5.58 5.44 4.69
CA LEU A 154 -5.28 4.56 3.55
C LEU A 154 -4.15 5.08 2.67
N LEU A 155 -4.10 6.40 2.41
CA LEU A 155 -3.07 6.99 1.57
C LEU A 155 -1.71 7.00 2.24
N MET A 156 -1.63 7.20 3.56
CA MET A 156 -0.36 7.41 4.24
C MET A 156 0.22 6.17 4.91
N ALA A 157 -0.59 5.15 5.23
CA ALA A 157 -0.12 3.99 5.98
C ALA A 157 1.13 3.30 5.38
N PRO A 158 1.21 3.00 4.07
CA PRO A 158 2.41 2.39 3.51
C PRO A 158 3.65 3.28 3.65
N PHE A 159 3.48 4.59 3.52
CA PHE A 159 4.57 5.55 3.62
C PHE A 159 5.07 5.72 5.04
N PHE A 160 4.16 5.75 6.02
CA PHE A 160 4.54 5.82 7.43
C PHE A 160 5.34 4.60 7.87
N VAL A 161 4.94 3.38 7.45
CA VAL A 161 5.73 2.18 7.73
C VAL A 161 7.15 2.28 7.16
N LEU A 162 7.29 2.82 5.94
CA LEU A 162 8.61 3.03 5.35
C LEU A 162 9.45 4.03 6.15
N LEU A 163 8.84 5.15 6.56
CA LEU A 163 9.51 6.17 7.36
C LEU A 163 9.91 5.61 8.73
N GLU A 164 9.05 4.84 9.38
CA GLU A 164 9.33 4.17 10.65
C GLU A 164 10.55 3.26 10.52
N CYS A 165 10.65 2.45 9.45
CA CYS A 165 11.80 1.58 9.21
C CYS A 165 13.07 2.34 8.82
N ASN A 166 12.97 3.45 8.08
CA ASN A 166 14.14 4.24 7.63
C ASN A 166 14.68 5.19 8.70
N LEU A 167 13.84 5.61 9.65
CA LEU A 167 14.22 6.46 10.78
C LEU A 167 14.65 5.64 12.00
N SER A 168 14.37 4.33 12.00
CA SER A 168 14.80 3.39 13.03
C SER A 168 16.14 2.75 12.65
N PHE A 169 17.25 3.39 13.02
CA PHE A 169 18.47 2.85 13.66
C PHE A 169 19.56 3.93 13.73
#